data_AF-A0A1E3P937-F1
#
_entry.id   AF-A0A1E3P937-F1
#
_cell.length_a   1.000
_cell.length_b   1.000
_cell.length_c   1.000
_cell.angle_alpha   90.00
_cell.angle_beta   90.00
_cell.angle_gamma   90.00
#
_symmetry.space_group_name_H-M   'P 1'
#
loop_
_entity.id
_entity.type
_entity.pdbx_description
1 polymer ?
#
loop_
_entity_poly.entity_id
_entity_poly.type
_entity_poly.pdbx_seq_one_letter_code
_entity_poly.pdbx_strand_id
1 'polypeptide(L)'
;MAKPSKGIKKKSSKTSSKILKKNSKSTSSKVDKLDSKIDVSEITLLQLNQSNDEKKKSILDHKSLKKDHDKDVETKENEKKNEGDLMKHLKNRLISTLKQNTSSNSISKMSDSEKLKSVNIDADSASVQTGSQMNVDDLKLAEHGYKPELRRNFSIWSLLGVGFGLTNSWFGISASLVAGISSGGPLLIVYGIIVVACMSSCIGISLSELTSAFPENSGGQYYWTFQLAPKQYKRFWAYMCGSYAWFGAIFTSASTTLSVASAIVGMYVLGTGDPNREVQRWEVFVCFEIMNAFLIIFNVWDKPLPYISSVALWTSISSFVVITITVLICSRGHYQTASFVFVEFNNATGWSSKAIAFIIGLQSPNWAFSCLDASCHMTEEIASPEREIPKAIMSTVAIGFATSLIYSISMFFSITDLSAILASNTGVPILDIFDQALKNRHGALFLESLVILTGFGCTIAAQTWQARLCWSFSRDQGLPGSRYWSRVNSKTNLPINANLISVACSALIGCIYMGSTTAYNAMVTGCITFLLLSYAIPICCLLYKGRSNIKHGPFWLGKFGFAANILTLCWTVFAIVFFCFPYTIPVTKGDMNYASVVLVGFTIYAIIYWFARGNKVFAKNHDIEKEVEQDLLK
;
A
#
# COMPACT_ATOMS: atom_id res chain seq x y z
N MET A 1 45.67 -53.84 16.59
CA MET A 1 44.21 -54.06 16.44
C MET A 1 43.70 -53.02 15.43
N ALA A 2 43.18 -53.39 14.24
CA ALA A 2 41.86 -54.03 14.00
C ALA A 2 40.73 -53.09 14.49
N LYS A 3 40.01 -52.27 13.69
CA LYS A 3 39.59 -52.27 12.25
C LYS A 3 38.50 -53.34 11.94
N PRO A 4 37.54 -53.15 10.99
CA PRO A 4 37.12 -51.97 10.22
C PRO A 4 35.82 -51.35 10.84
N SER A 5 34.80 -50.72 10.22
CA SER A 5 34.45 -50.15 8.88
C SER A 5 33.31 -49.10 9.10
N LYS A 6 32.94 -48.08 8.30
CA LYS A 6 33.24 -47.55 6.94
C LYS A 6 32.48 -48.21 5.77
N GLY A 7 31.96 -47.50 4.75
CA GLY A 7 31.90 -46.05 4.41
C GLY A 7 30.74 -45.78 3.40
N ILE A 8 30.71 -44.85 2.42
CA ILE A 8 31.59 -43.80 1.85
C ILE A 8 30.69 -42.62 1.32
N LYS A 9 31.24 -41.54 0.73
CA LYS A 9 30.54 -40.28 0.31
C LYS A 9 30.14 -40.20 -1.19
N LYS A 10 29.32 -39.19 -1.55
CA LYS A 10 28.93 -38.77 -2.92
C LYS A 10 30.05 -38.10 -3.76
N LYS A 11 30.16 -38.44 -5.06
CA LYS A 11 30.61 -37.64 -6.25
C LYS A 11 30.58 -38.55 -7.52
N SER A 12 30.53 -38.12 -8.80
CA SER A 12 30.27 -36.80 -9.43
C SER A 12 29.78 -36.93 -10.91
N SER A 13 29.10 -35.90 -11.42
CA SER A 13 29.02 -35.39 -12.81
C SER A 13 29.36 -36.24 -14.07
N LYS A 14 28.34 -36.40 -14.94
CA LYS A 14 28.29 -36.26 -16.44
C LYS A 14 29.50 -36.66 -17.34
N THR A 15 29.24 -37.39 -18.45
CA THR A 15 29.19 -36.86 -19.86
C THR A 15 29.23 -37.98 -20.94
N SER A 16 28.44 -37.84 -22.03
CA SER A 16 28.41 -38.60 -23.31
C SER A 16 28.18 -40.12 -23.29
N SER A 17 27.43 -40.78 -24.20
CA SER A 17 26.81 -40.53 -25.53
C SER A 17 27.52 -41.16 -26.75
N LYS A 18 26.71 -41.77 -27.67
CA LYS A 18 27.09 -42.70 -28.77
C LYS A 18 27.55 -44.09 -28.23
N ILE A 19 27.56 -45.22 -28.96
CA ILE A 19 27.49 -45.52 -30.41
C ILE A 19 26.58 -46.78 -30.65
N LEU A 20 26.02 -46.97 -31.86
CA LEU A 20 25.15 -48.09 -32.35
C LEU A 20 23.77 -48.23 -31.67
N LYS A 21 22.61 -48.48 -32.31
CA LYS A 21 22.17 -48.59 -33.72
C LYS A 21 22.99 -49.46 -34.70
N LYS A 22 22.59 -50.73 -34.89
CA LYS A 22 22.02 -51.26 -36.17
C LYS A 22 21.70 -52.76 -36.11
N ASN A 23 20.73 -53.18 -36.94
CA ASN A 23 20.42 -54.52 -37.49
C ASN A 23 20.17 -55.67 -36.47
N SER A 24 19.12 -56.49 -36.49
CA SER A 24 18.08 -56.87 -37.47
C SER A 24 18.45 -57.94 -38.53
N LYS A 25 17.48 -58.86 -38.76
CA LYS A 25 17.38 -59.97 -39.74
C LYS A 25 18.09 -61.30 -39.42
N SER A 26 17.53 -62.38 -39.98
CA SER A 26 17.87 -63.81 -39.86
C SER A 26 17.58 -64.41 -38.47
N THR A 27 16.59 -65.29 -38.24
CA THR A 27 15.59 -65.94 -39.12
C THR A 27 16.12 -66.82 -40.28
N SER A 28 16.70 -67.98 -39.97
CA SER A 28 16.41 -69.23 -40.70
C SER A 28 16.97 -70.48 -40.00
N SER A 29 16.10 -71.45 -39.66
CA SER A 29 16.24 -72.90 -39.88
C SER A 29 15.27 -73.69 -38.97
N LYS A 30 14.97 -74.94 -39.33
CA LYS A 30 14.05 -75.86 -38.64
C LYS A 30 12.57 -75.45 -38.63
N VAL A 31 12.07 -75.11 -39.81
CA VAL A 31 10.85 -75.77 -40.28
C VAL A 31 11.24 -77.20 -40.68
N ASP A 32 10.51 -78.21 -40.24
CA ASP A 32 10.13 -79.40 -41.02
C ASP A 32 9.32 -80.40 -40.19
N LYS A 33 8.32 -81.03 -40.85
CA LYS A 33 7.48 -82.15 -40.37
C LYS A 33 6.58 -81.91 -39.16
N LEU A 34 5.38 -81.39 -39.41
CA LEU A 34 4.12 -82.08 -39.06
C LEU A 34 2.92 -81.40 -39.73
N ASP A 35 2.27 -82.10 -40.67
CA ASP A 35 1.07 -81.61 -41.35
C ASP A 35 -0.20 -81.88 -40.52
N SER A 36 -0.92 -80.83 -40.15
CA SER A 36 -2.34 -80.92 -39.78
C SER A 36 -3.06 -79.61 -40.08
N LYS A 37 -4.18 -79.71 -40.79
CA LYS A 37 -5.02 -78.57 -41.21
C LYS A 37 -5.39 -77.67 -40.03
N ILE A 38 -5.08 -76.39 -40.14
CA ILE A 38 -5.70 -75.31 -39.34
C ILE A 38 -6.55 -74.49 -40.31
N ASP A 39 -7.81 -74.24 -39.96
CA ASP A 39 -8.76 -73.62 -40.87
C ASP A 39 -8.59 -72.10 -40.90
N VAL A 40 -8.38 -71.54 -42.08
CA VAL A 40 -8.19 -70.10 -42.29
C VAL A 40 -9.47 -69.30 -41.98
N SER A 41 -10.63 -69.95 -42.02
CA SER A 41 -11.92 -69.34 -41.67
C SER A 41 -12.03 -69.02 -40.17
N GLU A 42 -11.52 -69.86 -39.27
CA GLU A 42 -11.59 -69.63 -37.81
C GLU A 42 -10.75 -68.43 -37.37
N ILE A 43 -9.52 -68.31 -37.90
CA ILE A 43 -8.64 -67.16 -37.60
C ILE A 43 -9.28 -65.85 -38.09
N THR A 44 -9.91 -65.89 -39.26
CA THR A 44 -10.61 -64.73 -39.84
C THR A 44 -11.85 -64.34 -39.00
N LEU A 45 -12.62 -65.33 -38.53
CA LEU A 45 -13.76 -65.11 -37.63
C LEU A 45 -13.34 -64.55 -36.26
N LEU A 46 -12.25 -65.04 -35.68
CA LEU A 46 -11.72 -64.54 -34.41
C LEU A 46 -11.26 -63.07 -34.52
N GLN A 47 -10.59 -62.69 -35.61
CA GLN A 47 -10.19 -61.29 -35.86
C GLN A 47 -11.40 -60.38 -36.12
N LEU A 48 -12.42 -60.85 -36.86
CA LEU A 48 -13.67 -60.12 -37.06
C LEU A 48 -14.43 -59.90 -35.74
N ASN A 49 -14.50 -60.92 -34.88
CA ASN A 49 -15.17 -60.81 -33.58
C ASN A 49 -14.43 -59.84 -32.63
N GLN A 50 -13.10 -59.91 -32.56
CA GLN A 50 -12.30 -58.95 -31.78
C GLN A 50 -12.50 -57.49 -32.27
N SER A 51 -12.47 -57.27 -33.59
CA SER A 51 -12.73 -55.92 -34.16
C SER A 51 -14.16 -55.43 -33.90
N ASN A 52 -15.15 -56.33 -33.91
CA ASN A 52 -16.54 -56.00 -33.59
C ASN A 52 -16.72 -55.66 -32.11
N ASP A 53 -16.07 -56.37 -31.17
CA ASP A 53 -16.16 -56.04 -29.74
C ASP A 53 -15.39 -54.75 -29.39
N GLU A 54 -14.27 -54.43 -30.04
CA GLU A 54 -13.64 -53.10 -29.89
C GLU A 54 -14.52 -51.96 -30.41
N LYS A 55 -15.21 -52.16 -31.55
CA LYS A 55 -16.24 -51.21 -32.03
C LYS A 55 -17.41 -51.10 -31.06
N LYS A 56 -17.89 -52.22 -30.52
CA LYS A 56 -19.02 -52.26 -29.57
C LYS A 56 -18.68 -51.57 -28.25
N LYS A 57 -17.44 -51.74 -27.78
CA LYS A 57 -16.89 -51.07 -26.60
C LYS A 57 -16.69 -49.58 -26.83
N SER A 58 -16.06 -49.16 -27.92
CA SER A 58 -15.93 -47.74 -28.24
C SER A 58 -17.27 -47.04 -28.49
N ILE A 59 -18.29 -47.72 -29.04
CA ILE A 59 -19.66 -47.19 -29.13
C ILE A 59 -20.33 -47.07 -27.75
N LEU A 60 -20.01 -47.95 -26.80
CA LEU A 60 -20.46 -47.86 -25.40
C LEU A 60 -19.78 -46.69 -24.68
N ASP A 61 -18.45 -46.56 -24.80
CA ASP A 61 -17.67 -45.47 -24.20
C ASP A 61 -18.06 -44.11 -24.81
N HIS A 62 -18.33 -44.04 -26.11
CA HIS A 62 -18.81 -42.81 -26.76
C HIS A 62 -20.25 -42.47 -26.38
N LYS A 63 -21.06 -43.46 -25.95
CA LYS A 63 -22.40 -43.26 -25.39
C LYS A 63 -22.37 -42.85 -23.92
N SER A 64 -21.45 -43.35 -23.08
CA SER A 64 -21.28 -42.85 -21.71
C SER A 64 -20.75 -41.42 -21.72
N LEU A 65 -19.68 -41.14 -22.48
CA LEU A 65 -19.14 -39.79 -22.66
C LEU A 65 -20.19 -38.79 -23.15
N LYS A 66 -21.08 -39.20 -24.07
CA LYS A 66 -22.18 -38.33 -24.49
C LYS A 66 -23.22 -38.13 -23.37
N LYS A 67 -23.59 -39.19 -22.65
CA LYS A 67 -24.57 -39.13 -21.55
C LYS A 67 -24.07 -38.30 -20.35
N ASP A 68 -22.76 -38.28 -20.11
CA ASP A 68 -22.17 -37.43 -19.07
C ASP A 68 -21.94 -35.98 -19.57
N HIS A 69 -21.65 -35.77 -20.85
CA HIS A 69 -21.64 -34.42 -21.45
C HIS A 69 -23.06 -33.81 -21.49
N ASP A 70 -24.10 -34.60 -21.76
CA ASP A 70 -25.50 -34.15 -21.73
C ASP A 70 -25.89 -33.75 -20.29
N LYS A 71 -25.47 -34.51 -19.26
CA LYS A 71 -25.63 -34.12 -17.84
C LYS A 71 -24.86 -32.85 -17.47
N ASP A 72 -23.64 -32.67 -17.97
CA ASP A 72 -22.83 -31.46 -17.72
C ASP A 72 -23.49 -30.21 -18.33
N VAL A 73 -24.21 -30.36 -19.45
CA VAL A 73 -25.02 -29.29 -20.05
C VAL A 73 -26.28 -29.06 -19.20
N GLU A 74 -27.03 -30.11 -18.86
CA GLU A 74 -28.23 -30.01 -18.01
C GLU A 74 -27.92 -29.43 -16.62
N THR A 75 -26.75 -29.73 -16.05
CA THR A 75 -26.27 -29.14 -14.79
C THR A 75 -25.97 -27.66 -14.97
N LYS A 76 -25.27 -27.25 -16.03
CA LYS A 76 -24.97 -25.83 -16.31
C LYS A 76 -26.20 -25.01 -16.69
N GLU A 77 -27.21 -25.62 -17.31
CA GLU A 77 -28.50 -24.97 -17.53
C GLU A 77 -29.28 -24.82 -16.22
N ASN A 78 -29.26 -25.81 -15.33
CA ASN A 78 -29.85 -25.67 -13.99
C ASN A 78 -29.09 -24.66 -13.11
N GLU A 79 -27.76 -24.57 -13.19
CA GLU A 79 -26.99 -23.50 -12.55
C GLU A 79 -27.39 -22.12 -13.06
N LYS A 80 -27.43 -21.91 -14.38
CA LYS A 80 -27.90 -20.64 -14.99
C LYS A 80 -29.35 -20.31 -14.65
N LYS A 81 -30.21 -21.33 -14.52
CA LYS A 81 -31.62 -21.17 -14.15
C LYS A 81 -31.76 -20.78 -12.68
N ASN A 82 -31.00 -21.41 -11.79
CA ASN A 82 -30.89 -21.03 -10.38
C ASN A 82 -30.30 -19.62 -10.21
N GLU A 83 -29.28 -19.25 -10.98
CA GLU A 83 -28.71 -17.90 -11.02
C GLU A 83 -29.73 -16.86 -11.53
N GLY A 84 -30.51 -17.22 -12.56
CA GLY A 84 -31.61 -16.41 -13.09
C GLY A 84 -32.77 -16.21 -12.10
N ASP A 85 -33.25 -17.27 -11.46
CA ASP A 85 -34.31 -17.17 -10.45
C ASP A 85 -33.79 -16.53 -9.13
N LEU A 86 -32.51 -16.69 -8.77
CA LEU A 86 -31.85 -15.93 -7.69
C LEU A 86 -31.83 -14.43 -8.02
N MET A 87 -31.39 -14.04 -9.22
CA MET A 87 -31.40 -12.64 -9.68
C MET A 87 -32.81 -12.05 -9.71
N LYS A 88 -33.81 -12.85 -10.09
CA LYS A 88 -35.24 -12.47 -10.06
C LYS A 88 -35.77 -12.32 -8.63
N HIS A 89 -35.36 -13.20 -7.72
CA HIS A 89 -35.72 -13.11 -6.29
C HIS A 89 -35.06 -11.91 -5.60
N LEU A 90 -33.79 -11.62 -5.92
CA LEU A 90 -33.06 -10.43 -5.47
C LEU A 90 -33.70 -9.15 -6.01
N LYS A 91 -34.04 -9.10 -7.31
CA LYS A 91 -34.75 -7.97 -7.93
C LYS A 91 -36.11 -7.72 -7.27
N ASN A 92 -36.86 -8.77 -6.95
CA ASN A 92 -38.13 -8.66 -6.23
C ASN A 92 -37.93 -8.18 -4.78
N ARG A 93 -36.90 -8.66 -4.07
CA ARG A 93 -36.51 -8.11 -2.74
C ARG A 93 -36.21 -6.63 -2.85
N LEU A 94 -35.37 -6.20 -3.79
CA LEU A 94 -35.00 -4.80 -3.99
C LEU A 94 -36.22 -3.91 -4.24
N ILE A 95 -37.17 -4.36 -5.07
CA ILE A 95 -38.44 -3.66 -5.33
C ILE A 95 -39.29 -3.54 -4.05
N SER A 96 -39.32 -4.56 -3.19
CA SER A 96 -40.02 -4.49 -1.90
C SER A 96 -39.39 -3.48 -0.93
N THR A 97 -38.05 -3.46 -0.81
CA THR A 97 -37.32 -2.51 0.04
C THR A 97 -37.47 -1.07 -0.46
N LEU A 98 -37.43 -0.85 -1.77
CA LEU A 98 -37.68 0.46 -2.38
C LEU A 98 -39.11 0.96 -2.15
N LYS A 99 -40.11 0.07 -2.22
CA LYS A 99 -41.50 0.41 -1.87
C LYS A 99 -41.63 0.78 -0.39
N GLN A 100 -41.07 -0.01 0.53
CA GLN A 100 -41.08 0.32 1.97
C GLN A 100 -40.44 1.68 2.26
N ASN A 101 -39.26 1.97 1.70
CA ASN A 101 -38.58 3.27 1.87
C ASN A 101 -39.34 4.45 1.23
N THR A 102 -40.21 4.20 0.25
CA THR A 102 -41.09 5.22 -0.35
C THR A 102 -42.30 5.51 0.56
N SER A 103 -42.88 4.47 1.16
CA SER A 103 -43.97 4.59 2.14
C SER A 103 -43.52 5.26 3.44
N SER A 104 -42.29 5.03 3.92
CA SER A 104 -41.79 5.67 5.15
C SER A 104 -41.43 7.15 4.98
N ASN A 105 -41.14 7.61 3.75
CA ASN A 105 -40.87 9.03 3.47
C ASN A 105 -42.13 9.86 3.12
N SER A 106 -43.31 9.23 3.00
CA SER A 106 -44.56 9.91 2.62
C SER A 106 -45.48 10.24 3.80
N ILE A 107 -45.12 9.86 5.03
CA ILE A 107 -45.87 10.20 6.26
C ILE A 107 -45.16 11.33 7.04
N SER A 108 -44.83 12.44 6.36
CA SER A 108 -44.60 13.72 7.01
C SER A 108 -44.90 14.89 6.05
N LYS A 109 -45.70 15.85 6.53
CA LYS A 109 -46.21 17.06 5.83
C LYS A 109 -47.37 16.84 4.84
N MET A 110 -48.59 16.91 5.36
CA MET A 110 -49.71 17.54 4.65
C MET A 110 -49.71 19.04 4.94
N SER A 111 -49.53 19.87 3.91
CA SER A 111 -50.29 21.13 3.74
C SER A 111 -50.15 21.62 2.29
N ASP A 112 -51.18 22.33 1.83
CA ASP A 112 -51.20 23.21 0.65
C ASP A 112 -51.16 22.55 -0.73
N SER A 113 -52.37 22.36 -1.27
CA SER A 113 -52.65 22.06 -2.68
C SER A 113 -52.84 23.35 -3.46
N GLU A 114 -52.18 23.50 -4.61
CA GLU A 114 -52.88 23.91 -5.85
C GLU A 114 -52.02 23.78 -7.13
N LYS A 115 -52.67 23.89 -8.29
CA LYS A 115 -52.10 24.03 -9.65
C LYS A 115 -51.29 22.85 -10.21
N LEU A 116 -52.00 21.74 -10.45
CA LEU A 116 -51.83 21.05 -11.73
C LEU A 116 -52.42 21.91 -12.86
N LYS A 117 -51.69 22.12 -13.96
CA LYS A 117 -52.26 22.15 -15.33
C LYS A 117 -51.19 22.05 -16.43
N SER A 118 -51.28 20.97 -17.20
CA SER A 118 -50.90 20.82 -18.62
C SER A 118 -49.59 21.43 -19.13
N VAL A 119 -48.57 20.58 -19.30
CA VAL A 119 -47.72 20.54 -20.50
C VAL A 119 -47.67 19.08 -20.96
N ASN A 120 -47.63 18.82 -22.27
CA ASN A 120 -47.62 17.47 -22.83
C ASN A 120 -46.33 16.71 -22.48
N ILE A 121 -46.43 15.38 -22.39
CA ILE A 121 -45.28 14.49 -22.40
C ILE A 121 -45.01 14.10 -23.86
N ASP A 122 -44.17 14.88 -24.53
CA ASP A 122 -43.61 14.48 -25.82
C ASP A 122 -42.59 13.35 -25.59
N ALA A 123 -42.81 12.22 -26.26
CA ALA A 123 -42.17 10.94 -25.93
C ALA A 123 -40.78 10.77 -26.54
N ASP A 124 -39.86 11.73 -26.31
CA ASP A 124 -38.50 11.70 -26.87
C ASP A 124 -37.38 12.15 -25.91
N SER A 125 -37.61 12.01 -24.59
CA SER A 125 -36.61 12.23 -23.54
C SER A 125 -36.37 11.00 -22.64
N ALA A 126 -36.89 9.84 -23.03
CA ALA A 126 -36.75 8.57 -22.32
C ALA A 126 -35.46 7.80 -22.68
N SER A 127 -34.33 8.50 -22.85
CA SER A 127 -32.99 7.90 -22.97
C SER A 127 -32.47 7.38 -21.63
N VAL A 128 -33.26 6.51 -20.99
CA VAL A 128 -32.94 5.84 -19.73
C VAL A 128 -31.62 5.09 -19.90
N GLN A 129 -30.62 5.41 -19.06
CA GLN A 129 -29.32 4.74 -19.03
C GLN A 129 -29.44 3.31 -18.45
N THR A 130 -30.14 2.45 -19.18
CA THR A 130 -30.31 1.01 -18.92
C THR A 130 -29.06 0.27 -19.40
N GLY A 131 -27.91 0.63 -18.82
CA GLY A 131 -26.60 0.36 -19.42
C GLY A 131 -25.42 0.34 -18.46
N SER A 132 -25.65 0.13 -17.16
CA SER A 132 -24.60 -0.27 -16.23
C SER A 132 -24.99 -1.60 -15.59
N GLN A 133 -24.20 -2.65 -15.83
CA GLN A 133 -24.23 -3.82 -14.96
C GLN A 133 -23.73 -3.37 -13.59
N MET A 134 -24.52 -3.54 -12.53
CA MET A 134 -23.99 -3.41 -11.17
C MET A 134 -22.79 -4.34 -11.05
N ASN A 135 -21.61 -3.76 -10.82
CA ASN A 135 -20.38 -4.52 -10.93
C ASN A 135 -20.26 -5.46 -9.73
N VAL A 136 -19.54 -6.58 -9.88
CA VAL A 136 -19.49 -7.61 -8.84
C VAL A 136 -18.98 -7.05 -7.51
N ASP A 137 -18.03 -6.12 -7.52
CA ASP A 137 -17.58 -5.49 -6.26
C ASP A 137 -18.53 -4.40 -5.73
N ASP A 138 -19.42 -3.82 -6.55
CA ASP A 138 -20.48 -2.92 -6.05
C ASP A 138 -21.53 -3.73 -5.27
N LEU A 139 -21.79 -4.96 -5.72
CA LEU A 139 -22.60 -5.94 -4.99
C LEU A 139 -21.91 -6.38 -3.70
N LYS A 140 -20.61 -6.72 -3.71
CA LYS A 140 -19.86 -7.05 -2.47
C LYS A 140 -19.82 -5.87 -1.47
N LEU A 141 -19.74 -4.62 -1.95
CA LEU A 141 -19.83 -3.41 -1.12
C LEU A 141 -21.20 -3.32 -0.42
N ALA A 142 -22.29 -3.51 -1.18
CA ALA A 142 -23.65 -3.47 -0.68
C ALA A 142 -23.97 -4.63 0.30
N GLU A 143 -23.43 -5.82 0.06
CA GLU A 143 -23.49 -6.98 0.97
C GLU A 143 -22.87 -6.67 2.34
N HIS A 144 -21.88 -5.77 2.39
CA HIS A 144 -21.21 -5.33 3.62
C HIS A 144 -21.79 -4.04 4.23
N GLY A 145 -22.98 -3.58 3.80
CA GLY A 145 -23.66 -2.40 4.34
C GLY A 145 -23.18 -1.06 3.76
N TYR A 146 -22.25 -1.06 2.79
CA TYR A 146 -21.70 0.16 2.20
C TYR A 146 -22.31 0.47 0.83
N LYS A 147 -22.54 1.75 0.56
CA LYS A 147 -22.91 2.24 -0.77
C LYS A 147 -21.66 2.70 -1.50
N PRO A 148 -21.44 2.33 -2.78
CA PRO A 148 -20.37 2.91 -3.58
C PRO A 148 -20.67 4.39 -3.84
N GLU A 149 -19.88 5.28 -3.24
CA GLU A 149 -20.00 6.75 -3.42
C GLU A 149 -18.92 7.33 -4.35
N LEU A 150 -17.87 6.55 -4.65
CA LEU A 150 -16.73 6.94 -5.49
C LEU A 150 -16.80 6.29 -6.89
N ARG A 151 -16.07 6.86 -7.86
CA ARG A 151 -16.03 6.38 -9.25
C ARG A 151 -14.76 5.58 -9.52
N ARG A 152 -14.91 4.46 -10.23
CA ARG A 152 -13.81 3.57 -10.62
C ARG A 152 -12.98 4.14 -11.77
N ASN A 153 -12.12 5.11 -11.46
CA ASN A 153 -11.28 5.82 -12.44
C ASN A 153 -9.80 5.40 -12.45
N PHE A 154 -9.32 4.61 -11.47
CA PHE A 154 -7.89 4.34 -11.32
C PHE A 154 -7.42 3.09 -12.07
N SER A 155 -6.40 3.27 -12.92
CA SER A 155 -5.62 2.19 -13.54
C SER A 155 -4.54 1.66 -12.58
N ILE A 156 -3.97 0.48 -12.85
CA ILE A 156 -2.82 -0.04 -12.08
C ILE A 156 -1.62 0.93 -12.09
N TRP A 157 -1.38 1.63 -13.20
CA TRP A 157 -0.31 2.63 -13.31
C TRP A 157 -0.58 3.88 -12.48
N SER A 158 -1.84 4.33 -12.45
CA SER A 158 -2.27 5.44 -11.60
C SER A 158 -2.24 5.07 -10.12
N LEU A 159 -2.58 3.82 -9.77
CA LEU A 159 -2.51 3.27 -8.42
C LEU A 159 -1.06 3.13 -7.92
N LEU A 160 -0.17 2.61 -8.77
CA LEU A 160 1.28 2.62 -8.54
C LEU A 160 1.79 4.06 -8.38
N GLY A 161 1.28 4.99 -9.20
CA GLY A 161 1.62 6.41 -9.13
C GLY A 161 1.18 7.09 -7.83
N VAL A 162 0.07 6.67 -7.20
CA VAL A 162 -0.28 7.14 -5.83
C VAL A 162 0.61 6.47 -4.78
N GLY A 163 0.78 5.15 -4.83
CA GLY A 163 1.55 4.40 -3.83
C GLY A 163 3.03 4.82 -3.78
N PHE A 164 3.70 4.79 -4.94
CA PHE A 164 5.07 5.29 -5.07
C PHE A 164 5.15 6.82 -5.03
N GLY A 165 4.13 7.55 -5.49
CA GLY A 165 4.12 9.01 -5.41
C GLY A 165 4.20 9.52 -3.96
N LEU A 166 3.53 8.84 -3.03
CA LEU A 166 3.61 9.13 -1.60
C LEU A 166 4.82 8.49 -0.90
N THR A 167 5.10 7.21 -1.14
CA THR A 167 6.19 6.48 -0.44
C THR A 167 7.58 6.97 -0.89
N ASN A 168 7.67 7.41 -2.15
CA ASN A 168 8.81 7.95 -2.90
C ASN A 168 10.19 7.89 -2.23
N SER A 169 10.76 6.69 -2.14
CA SER A 169 11.84 6.40 -1.20
C SER A 169 13.14 7.16 -1.44
N TRP A 170 13.50 7.48 -2.68
CA TRP A 170 14.72 8.25 -2.94
C TRP A 170 14.58 9.70 -2.44
N PHE A 171 13.43 10.35 -2.69
CA PHE A 171 13.09 11.66 -2.14
C PHE A 171 13.03 11.62 -0.60
N GLY A 172 12.41 10.58 -0.02
CA GLY A 172 12.33 10.41 1.44
C GLY A 172 13.71 10.32 2.11
N ILE A 173 14.71 9.73 1.44
CA ILE A 173 16.09 9.72 1.94
C ILE A 173 16.73 11.10 1.79
N SER A 174 16.60 11.76 0.62
CA SER A 174 17.09 13.13 0.41
C SER A 174 16.61 14.09 1.51
N ALA A 175 15.30 14.06 1.81
CA ALA A 175 14.64 14.93 2.79
C ALA A 175 14.87 14.54 4.26
N SER A 176 15.33 13.32 4.56
CA SER A 176 15.67 12.89 5.93
C SER A 176 17.19 12.76 6.18
N LEU A 177 18.01 13.06 5.17
CA LEU A 177 19.47 12.85 5.19
C LEU A 177 20.14 13.57 6.38
N VAL A 178 19.66 14.76 6.76
CA VAL A 178 20.07 15.53 7.96
C VAL A 178 20.22 14.64 9.20
N ALA A 179 19.20 13.84 9.51
CA ALA A 179 19.17 13.02 10.71
C ALA A 179 20.04 11.77 10.56
N GLY A 180 19.98 11.10 9.41
CA GLY A 180 20.72 9.84 9.20
C GLY A 180 22.23 10.03 9.05
N ILE A 181 22.67 11.06 8.32
CA ILE A 181 24.11 11.31 8.06
C ILE A 181 24.85 11.71 9.34
N SER A 182 24.18 12.46 10.22
CA SER A 182 24.68 12.82 11.56
C SER A 182 24.71 11.62 12.53
N SER A 183 23.85 10.62 12.31
CA SER A 183 23.68 9.46 13.21
C SER A 183 24.67 8.32 12.96
N GLY A 184 25.12 8.14 11.72
CA GLY A 184 26.03 7.05 11.35
C GLY A 184 26.68 7.17 9.98
N GLY A 185 26.64 8.35 9.35
CA GLY A 185 27.21 8.60 8.03
C GLY A 185 26.58 7.78 6.88
N PRO A 186 27.29 7.68 5.74
CA PRO A 186 26.89 6.88 4.58
C PRO A 186 26.50 5.44 4.91
N LEU A 187 27.30 4.76 5.75
CA LEU A 187 27.12 3.36 6.14
C LEU A 187 25.71 3.12 6.70
N LEU A 188 25.26 3.99 7.62
CA LEU A 188 23.95 3.86 8.25
C LEU A 188 22.82 3.93 7.23
N ILE A 189 22.87 4.87 6.28
CA ILE A 189 21.84 4.96 5.24
C ILE A 189 21.89 3.75 4.32
N VAL A 190 23.06 3.34 3.81
CA VAL A 190 23.18 2.21 2.86
C VAL A 190 22.67 0.90 3.47
N TYR A 191 23.13 0.52 4.66
CA TYR A 191 22.66 -0.70 5.32
C TYR A 191 21.25 -0.54 5.90
N GLY A 192 20.88 0.67 6.34
CA GLY A 192 19.55 0.98 6.84
C GLY A 192 18.47 0.83 5.77
N ILE A 193 18.72 1.24 4.53
CA ILE A 193 17.82 0.99 3.37
C ILE A 193 17.58 -0.51 3.19
N ILE A 194 18.62 -1.35 3.30
CA ILE A 194 18.51 -2.81 3.13
C ILE A 194 17.68 -3.43 4.27
N VAL A 195 17.94 -3.04 5.53
CA VAL A 195 17.19 -3.52 6.70
C VAL A 195 15.72 -3.07 6.63
N VAL A 196 15.48 -1.78 6.38
CA VAL A 196 14.14 -1.22 6.27
C VAL A 196 13.37 -1.83 5.10
N ALA A 197 13.94 -1.92 3.90
CA ALA A 197 13.25 -2.52 2.76
C ALA A 197 12.87 -3.99 3.00
N CYS A 198 13.64 -4.74 3.80
CA CYS A 198 13.28 -6.08 4.25
C CYS A 198 12.06 -6.06 5.20
N MET A 199 12.03 -5.15 6.17
CA MET A 199 10.89 -4.99 7.10
C MET A 199 9.64 -4.45 6.37
N SER A 200 9.79 -3.46 5.50
CA SER A 200 8.74 -2.92 4.64
C SER A 200 8.22 -3.93 3.62
N SER A 201 9.03 -4.90 3.19
CA SER A 201 8.54 -6.06 2.44
C SER A 201 7.66 -6.98 3.30
N CYS A 202 7.99 -7.15 4.59
CA CYS A 202 7.16 -7.93 5.53
C CYS A 202 5.82 -7.21 5.85
N ILE A 203 5.87 -5.89 6.05
CA ILE A 203 4.69 -5.03 6.20
C ILE A 203 3.84 -5.10 4.93
N GLY A 204 4.45 -4.90 3.76
CA GLY A 204 3.79 -4.93 2.47
C GLY A 204 3.11 -6.27 2.16
N ILE A 205 3.75 -7.40 2.50
CA ILE A 205 3.14 -8.73 2.45
C ILE A 205 1.92 -8.81 3.38
N SER A 206 2.06 -8.38 4.63
CA SER A 206 1.00 -8.50 5.65
C SER A 206 -0.24 -7.65 5.29
N LEU A 207 -0.02 -6.41 4.83
CA LEU A 207 -1.07 -5.55 4.29
C LEU A 207 -1.69 -6.15 3.02
N SER A 208 -0.89 -6.69 2.10
CA SER A 208 -1.38 -7.30 0.86
C SER A 208 -2.25 -8.53 1.09
N GLU A 209 -1.90 -9.39 2.06
CA GLU A 209 -2.74 -10.54 2.46
C GLU A 209 -4.09 -10.09 3.06
N LEU A 210 -4.08 -9.00 3.84
CA LEU A 210 -5.30 -8.43 4.44
C LEU A 210 -6.20 -7.76 3.39
N THR A 211 -5.64 -6.90 2.52
CA THR A 211 -6.40 -6.25 1.43
C THR A 211 -6.95 -7.27 0.43
N SER A 212 -6.22 -8.34 0.14
CA SER A 212 -6.70 -9.39 -0.77
C SER A 212 -7.82 -10.23 -0.17
N ALA A 213 -7.81 -10.46 1.15
CA ALA A 213 -8.86 -11.19 1.86
C ALA A 213 -10.11 -10.33 2.18
N PHE A 214 -9.95 -9.02 2.35
CA PHE A 214 -11.03 -8.06 2.62
C PHE A 214 -10.91 -6.80 1.72
N PRO A 215 -11.18 -6.93 0.41
CA PRO A 215 -10.95 -5.89 -0.59
C PRO A 215 -12.08 -4.84 -0.68
N GLU A 216 -13.14 -4.99 0.11
CA GLU A 216 -14.48 -4.45 -0.19
C GLU A 216 -14.79 -3.09 0.47
N ASN A 217 -13.82 -2.37 1.01
CA ASN A 217 -14.05 -1.10 1.73
C ASN A 217 -12.81 -0.19 1.71
N SER A 218 -13.00 1.12 1.47
CA SER A 218 -11.94 2.14 1.58
C SER A 218 -11.43 2.38 3.00
N GLY A 219 -12.10 1.83 4.02
CA GLY A 219 -11.67 1.89 5.42
C GLY A 219 -10.38 1.10 5.74
N GLY A 220 -9.96 0.17 4.88
CA GLY A 220 -8.69 -0.57 5.04
C GLY A 220 -8.51 -1.19 6.43
N GLN A 221 -7.43 -0.83 7.12
CA GLN A 221 -7.00 -1.43 8.40
C GLN A 221 -8.07 -1.43 9.50
N TYR A 222 -8.85 -0.36 9.64
CA TYR A 222 -9.87 -0.31 10.69
C TYR A 222 -11.06 -1.23 10.36
N TYR A 223 -11.38 -1.40 9.09
CA TYR A 223 -12.39 -2.33 8.62
C TYR A 223 -11.94 -3.79 8.78
N TRP A 224 -10.69 -4.11 8.41
CA TRP A 224 -10.11 -5.43 8.67
C TRP A 224 -10.13 -5.75 10.17
N THR A 225 -9.75 -4.78 11.00
CA THR A 225 -9.83 -4.90 12.47
C THR A 225 -11.26 -5.19 12.92
N PHE A 226 -12.28 -4.49 12.40
CA PHE A 226 -13.68 -4.72 12.77
C PHE A 226 -14.18 -6.14 12.39
N GLN A 227 -13.71 -6.71 11.28
CA GLN A 227 -14.06 -8.05 10.82
C GLN A 227 -13.23 -9.18 11.49
N LEU A 228 -12.03 -8.86 12.00
CA LEU A 228 -11.11 -9.81 12.62
C LEU A 228 -11.17 -9.86 14.16
N ALA A 229 -11.47 -8.73 14.81
CA ALA A 229 -11.43 -8.62 16.27
C ALA A 229 -12.60 -9.36 16.97
N PRO A 230 -12.45 -9.74 18.26
CA PRO A 230 -13.50 -10.43 19.01
C PRO A 230 -14.79 -9.61 19.11
N LYS A 231 -15.97 -10.28 19.02
CA LYS A 231 -17.30 -9.62 18.99
C LYS A 231 -17.49 -8.54 20.05
N GLN A 232 -16.99 -8.75 21.27
CA GLN A 232 -17.10 -7.81 22.41
C GLN A 232 -16.25 -6.54 22.27
N TYR A 233 -15.11 -6.59 21.56
CA TYR A 233 -14.13 -5.50 21.52
C TYR A 233 -13.90 -4.92 20.11
N LYS A 234 -14.53 -5.49 19.07
CA LYS A 234 -14.31 -5.14 17.65
C LYS A 234 -14.39 -3.64 17.35
N ARG A 235 -15.36 -2.93 17.97
CA ARG A 235 -15.57 -1.49 17.75
C ARG A 235 -14.47 -0.65 18.38
N PHE A 236 -13.95 -1.04 19.54
CA PHE A 236 -12.85 -0.34 20.22
C PHE A 236 -11.54 -0.49 19.44
N TRP A 237 -11.16 -1.72 19.07
CA TRP A 237 -9.91 -1.95 18.33
C TRP A 237 -9.95 -1.31 16.94
N ALA A 238 -11.08 -1.38 16.24
CA ALA A 238 -11.26 -0.68 14.96
C ALA A 238 -11.18 0.85 15.14
N TYR A 239 -11.79 1.41 16.20
CA TYR A 239 -11.68 2.84 16.49
C TYR A 239 -10.22 3.27 16.75
N MET A 240 -9.48 2.55 17.59
CA MET A 240 -8.06 2.85 17.87
C MET A 240 -7.20 2.74 16.60
N CYS A 241 -7.43 1.69 15.79
CA CYS A 241 -6.75 1.50 14.51
C CYS A 241 -7.00 2.66 13.54
N GLY A 242 -8.26 3.08 13.36
CA GLY A 242 -8.63 4.22 12.50
C GLY A 242 -8.10 5.55 13.02
N SER A 243 -8.11 5.78 14.34
CA SER A 243 -7.52 6.97 14.97
C SER A 243 -6.02 7.06 14.73
N TYR A 244 -5.27 5.96 14.89
CA TYR A 244 -3.83 5.95 14.61
C TYR A 244 -3.53 6.13 13.12
N ALA A 245 -4.27 5.47 12.22
CA ALA A 245 -4.08 5.62 10.78
C ALA A 245 -4.31 7.08 10.32
N TRP A 246 -5.43 7.68 10.75
CA TRP A 246 -5.75 9.08 10.43
C TRP A 246 -4.69 10.04 10.98
N PHE A 247 -4.33 9.92 12.26
CA PHE A 247 -3.36 10.83 12.89
C PHE A 247 -1.94 10.65 12.33
N GLY A 248 -1.55 9.42 12.00
CA GLY A 248 -0.31 9.11 11.27
C GLY A 248 -0.28 9.74 9.88
N ALA A 249 -1.41 9.79 9.16
CA ALA A 249 -1.51 10.49 7.88
C ALA A 249 -1.42 12.02 8.00
N ILE A 250 -1.98 12.62 9.06
CA ILE A 250 -1.77 14.06 9.36
C ILE A 250 -0.28 14.34 9.58
N PHE A 251 0.37 13.52 10.43
CA PHE A 251 1.79 13.64 10.73
C PHE A 251 2.67 13.41 9.48
N THR A 252 2.27 12.51 8.59
CA THR A 252 2.90 12.32 7.28
C THR A 252 2.83 13.60 6.47
N SER A 253 1.63 14.10 6.18
CA SER A 253 1.45 15.30 5.33
C SER A 253 2.16 16.52 5.92
N ALA A 254 2.12 16.71 7.25
CA ALA A 254 2.86 17.76 7.91
C ALA A 254 4.39 17.60 7.72
N SER A 255 4.93 16.40 7.97
CA SER A 255 6.37 16.13 7.79
C SER A 255 6.83 16.36 6.34
N THR A 256 6.15 15.78 5.35
CA THR A 256 6.50 15.91 3.93
C THR A 256 6.44 17.36 3.44
N THR A 257 5.39 18.10 3.79
CA THR A 257 5.26 19.53 3.43
C THR A 257 6.41 20.33 4.05
N LEU A 258 6.78 20.03 5.30
CA LEU A 258 7.85 20.72 6.02
C LEU A 258 9.25 20.39 5.47
N SER A 259 9.47 19.17 4.97
CA SER A 259 10.68 18.81 4.22
C SER A 259 10.82 19.64 2.94
N VAL A 260 9.75 19.76 2.14
CA VAL A 260 9.78 20.52 0.87
C VAL A 260 9.93 22.02 1.13
N ALA A 261 9.32 22.54 2.20
CA ALA A 261 9.50 23.93 2.61
C ALA A 261 10.95 24.21 3.03
N SER A 262 11.57 23.28 3.76
CA SER A 262 12.99 23.35 4.14
C SER A 262 13.90 23.33 2.91
N ALA A 263 13.62 22.45 1.93
CA ALA A 263 14.32 22.40 0.65
C ALA A 263 14.24 23.72 -0.13
N ILE A 264 13.06 24.34 -0.22
CA ILE A 264 12.85 25.63 -0.90
C ILE A 264 13.66 26.76 -0.23
N VAL A 265 13.68 26.83 1.12
CA VAL A 265 14.44 27.87 1.83
C VAL A 265 15.95 27.60 1.78
N GLY A 266 16.40 26.34 1.88
CA GLY A 266 17.80 25.95 1.66
C GLY A 266 18.29 26.29 0.24
N MET A 267 17.44 26.07 -0.77
CA MET A 267 17.68 26.48 -2.16
C MET A 267 17.75 28.02 -2.32
N TYR A 268 17.05 28.80 -1.50
CA TYR A 268 17.18 30.26 -1.48
C TYR A 268 18.47 30.75 -0.78
N VAL A 269 18.93 30.05 0.27
CA VAL A 269 20.24 30.29 0.90
C VAL A 269 21.38 29.94 -0.06
N LEU A 270 21.35 28.74 -0.66
CA LEU A 270 22.26 28.42 -1.78
C LEU A 270 21.91 29.18 -3.07
N GLY A 271 20.91 30.05 -3.07
CA GLY A 271 20.64 31.03 -4.13
C GLY A 271 21.49 32.29 -3.93
N THR A 272 21.39 32.92 -2.75
CA THR A 272 21.82 34.31 -2.49
C THR A 272 23.34 34.55 -2.42
N GLY A 273 24.14 33.61 -1.92
CA GLY A 273 25.61 33.68 -1.97
C GLY A 273 26.30 34.22 -0.73
N ASP A 274 25.54 34.69 0.27
CA ASP A 274 26.07 35.17 1.55
C ASP A 274 26.36 33.99 2.51
N PRO A 275 27.62 33.75 2.94
CA PRO A 275 27.95 32.68 3.88
C PRO A 275 27.29 32.84 5.25
N ASN A 276 26.94 34.07 5.64
CA ASN A 276 26.34 34.38 6.95
C ASN A 276 24.84 34.13 6.99
N ARG A 277 24.23 33.71 5.86
CA ARG A 277 22.79 33.54 5.74
C ARG A 277 22.34 32.16 6.20
N GLU A 278 21.95 32.06 7.45
CA GLU A 278 21.29 30.86 8.00
C GLU A 278 19.80 30.80 7.61
N VAL A 279 19.28 29.59 7.43
CA VAL A 279 17.84 29.29 7.28
C VAL A 279 17.08 29.64 8.57
N GLN A 280 16.16 30.59 8.51
CA GLN A 280 15.37 30.96 9.68
C GLN A 280 14.10 30.12 9.81
N ARG A 281 13.80 29.63 11.02
CA ARG A 281 12.61 28.80 11.32
C ARG A 281 11.29 29.41 10.84
N TRP A 282 11.15 30.74 10.91
CA TRP A 282 9.94 31.43 10.47
C TRP A 282 9.78 31.44 8.95
N GLU A 283 10.87 31.41 8.18
CA GLU A 283 10.85 31.37 6.70
C GLU A 283 10.34 30.01 6.22
N VAL A 284 10.85 28.94 6.84
CA VAL A 284 10.40 27.56 6.60
C VAL A 284 8.93 27.41 7.01
N PHE A 285 8.50 27.97 8.15
CA PHE A 285 7.09 27.95 8.58
C PHE A 285 6.16 28.70 7.62
N VAL A 286 6.53 29.91 7.17
CA VAL A 286 5.73 30.68 6.20
C VAL A 286 5.67 29.96 4.85
N CYS A 287 6.77 29.38 4.38
CA CYS A 287 6.80 28.56 3.17
C CYS A 287 5.91 27.31 3.31
N PHE A 288 5.96 26.64 4.46
CA PHE A 288 5.11 25.50 4.80
C PHE A 288 3.63 25.88 4.74
N GLU A 289 3.18 26.95 5.39
CA GLU A 289 1.75 27.33 5.39
C GLU A 289 1.25 27.75 4.01
N ILE A 290 2.04 28.54 3.26
CA ILE A 290 1.70 28.94 1.88
C ILE A 290 1.55 27.70 0.99
N MET A 291 2.48 26.74 1.09
CA MET A 291 2.43 25.52 0.30
C MET A 291 1.29 24.59 0.74
N ASN A 292 1.10 24.39 2.04
CA ASN A 292 0.02 23.58 2.61
C ASN A 292 -1.35 24.08 2.11
N ALA A 293 -1.56 25.40 2.11
CA ALA A 293 -2.76 26.07 1.61
C ALA A 293 -2.90 26.04 0.06
N PHE A 294 -1.80 26.21 -0.68
CA PHE A 294 -1.79 26.17 -2.14
C PHE A 294 -2.13 24.77 -2.68
N LEU A 295 -1.57 23.71 -2.06
CA LEU A 295 -1.74 22.34 -2.55
C LEU A 295 -3.14 21.76 -2.32
N ILE A 296 -3.96 22.37 -1.45
CA ILE A 296 -5.40 22.07 -1.32
C ILE A 296 -6.08 22.13 -2.69
N ILE A 297 -5.72 23.12 -3.51
CA ILE A 297 -6.38 23.45 -4.79
C ILE A 297 -6.37 22.23 -5.73
N PHE A 298 -5.27 21.49 -5.81
CA PHE A 298 -5.17 20.28 -6.63
C PHE A 298 -6.02 19.12 -6.09
N ASN A 299 -6.32 19.11 -4.80
CA ASN A 299 -7.16 18.14 -4.10
C ASN A 299 -8.66 18.51 -4.09
N VAL A 300 -9.09 19.59 -4.77
CA VAL A 300 -10.51 19.98 -4.91
C VAL A 300 -11.22 19.26 -6.08
N TRP A 301 -10.47 18.82 -7.10
CA TRP A 301 -11.02 18.22 -8.32
C TRP A 301 -10.59 16.75 -8.52
N ASP A 302 -11.58 15.87 -8.71
CA ASP A 302 -11.40 14.42 -8.98
C ASP A 302 -10.64 14.15 -10.31
N LYS A 303 -11.18 14.66 -11.42
CA LYS A 303 -10.69 14.39 -12.79
C LYS A 303 -9.16 14.54 -13.00
N PRO A 304 -8.47 15.58 -12.50
CA PRO A 304 -7.03 15.71 -12.68
C PRO A 304 -6.19 14.83 -11.74
N LEU A 305 -6.70 14.36 -10.59
CA LEU A 305 -5.88 13.63 -9.60
C LEU A 305 -5.19 12.37 -10.18
N PRO A 306 -5.86 11.47 -10.93
CA PRO A 306 -5.19 10.32 -11.55
C PRO A 306 -4.07 10.73 -12.52
N TYR A 307 -4.24 11.86 -13.22
CA TYR A 307 -3.24 12.39 -14.14
C TYR A 307 -2.07 13.03 -13.38
N ILE A 308 -2.34 13.84 -12.35
CA ILE A 308 -1.32 14.44 -11.47
C ILE A 308 -0.47 13.36 -10.81
N SER A 309 -1.07 12.30 -10.25
CA SER A 309 -0.32 11.17 -9.67
C SER A 309 0.51 10.41 -10.70
N SER A 310 0.00 10.27 -11.93
CA SER A 310 0.75 9.62 -13.02
C SER A 310 1.92 10.49 -13.52
N VAL A 311 1.74 11.81 -13.61
CA VAL A 311 2.81 12.77 -13.92
C VAL A 311 3.85 12.80 -12.81
N ALA A 312 3.44 12.87 -11.53
CA ALA A 312 4.34 12.85 -10.38
C ALA A 312 5.22 11.59 -10.35
N LEU A 313 4.68 10.42 -10.71
CA LEU A 313 5.45 9.18 -10.88
C LEU A 313 6.54 9.33 -11.96
N TRP A 314 6.18 9.77 -13.17
CA TRP A 314 7.13 9.94 -14.27
C TRP A 314 8.17 11.03 -13.99
N THR A 315 7.76 12.14 -13.38
CA THR A 315 8.64 13.22 -12.93
C THR A 315 9.62 12.73 -11.86
N SER A 316 9.15 11.96 -10.87
CA SER A 316 10.01 11.38 -9.82
C SER A 316 11.07 10.43 -10.42
N ILE A 317 10.66 9.51 -11.29
CA ILE A 317 11.57 8.56 -11.96
C ILE A 317 12.57 9.32 -12.85
N SER A 318 12.12 10.33 -13.61
CA SER A 318 12.98 11.14 -14.46
C SER A 318 13.98 11.97 -13.64
N SER A 319 13.53 12.55 -12.52
CA SER A 319 14.38 13.31 -11.59
C SER A 319 15.46 12.42 -10.97
N PHE A 320 15.08 11.24 -10.47
CA PHE A 320 16.03 10.23 -9.98
C PHE A 320 17.10 9.88 -11.03
N VAL A 321 16.70 9.62 -12.28
CA VAL A 321 17.65 9.28 -13.37
C VAL A 321 18.56 10.48 -13.71
N VAL A 322 18.01 11.69 -13.88
CA VAL A 322 18.77 12.89 -14.24
C VAL A 322 19.75 13.30 -13.14
N ILE A 323 19.32 13.31 -11.87
CA ILE A 323 20.16 13.64 -10.72
C ILE A 323 21.29 12.61 -10.58
N THR A 324 20.96 11.30 -10.60
CA THR A 324 21.96 10.24 -10.45
C THR A 324 23.01 10.27 -11.56
N ILE A 325 22.59 10.44 -12.83
CA ILE A 325 23.52 10.49 -13.96
C ILE A 325 24.37 11.77 -13.92
N THR A 326 23.77 12.94 -13.68
CA THR A 326 24.51 14.23 -13.66
C THR A 326 25.54 14.25 -12.53
N VAL A 327 25.15 13.87 -11.31
CA VAL A 327 26.06 13.84 -10.14
C VAL A 327 27.25 12.91 -10.39
N LEU A 328 27.03 11.70 -10.92
CA LEU A 328 28.12 10.77 -11.26
C LEU A 328 29.02 11.32 -12.37
N ILE A 329 28.47 11.92 -13.43
CA ILE A 329 29.26 12.49 -14.53
C ILE A 329 30.14 13.65 -14.04
N CYS A 330 29.61 14.56 -13.21
CA CYS A 330 30.36 15.69 -12.68
C CYS A 330 31.41 15.27 -11.63
N SER A 331 31.12 14.25 -10.82
CA SER A 331 32.04 13.70 -9.82
C SER A 331 33.17 12.83 -10.40
N ARG A 332 33.17 12.62 -11.73
CA ARG A 332 34.08 11.69 -12.41
C ARG A 332 35.55 11.99 -12.10
N GLY A 333 36.22 11.01 -11.49
CA GLY A 333 37.63 11.10 -11.10
C GLY A 333 37.89 11.60 -9.68
N HIS A 334 36.85 12.04 -8.97
CA HIS A 334 36.93 12.53 -7.58
C HIS A 334 36.01 11.72 -6.63
N TYR A 335 35.78 10.45 -6.95
CA TYR A 335 34.92 9.58 -6.14
C TYR A 335 35.57 9.20 -4.81
N GLN A 336 34.75 9.03 -3.77
CA GLN A 336 35.21 8.55 -2.46
C GLN A 336 35.73 7.11 -2.48
N THR A 337 36.55 6.80 -1.48
CA THR A 337 37.01 5.42 -1.26
C THR A 337 35.85 4.57 -0.75
N ALA A 338 35.70 3.32 -1.24
CA ALA A 338 34.63 2.42 -0.82
C ALA A 338 34.57 2.18 0.71
N SER A 339 35.70 2.33 1.43
CA SER A 339 35.75 2.32 2.89
C SER A 339 34.91 3.42 3.54
N PHE A 340 34.90 4.63 3.00
CA PHE A 340 34.08 5.74 3.49
C PHE A 340 32.58 5.45 3.35
N VAL A 341 32.18 4.85 2.22
CA VAL A 341 30.76 4.57 1.91
C VAL A 341 30.23 3.35 2.69
N PHE A 342 31.04 2.30 2.89
CA PHE A 342 30.57 1.01 3.42
C PHE A 342 31.14 0.61 4.80
N VAL A 343 32.20 1.26 5.31
CA VAL A 343 32.91 0.83 6.54
C VAL A 343 33.01 1.95 7.58
N GLU A 344 33.06 3.21 7.16
CA GLU A 344 33.18 4.34 8.06
C GLU A 344 31.85 4.69 8.76
N PHE A 345 31.91 4.82 10.09
CA PHE A 345 30.76 5.15 10.92
C PHE A 345 31.04 6.45 11.69
N ASN A 346 30.60 7.57 11.11
CA ASN A 346 30.65 8.88 11.76
C ASN A 346 29.46 9.03 12.72
N ASN A 347 29.70 9.43 13.97
CA ASN A 347 28.70 9.52 15.02
C ASN A 347 28.74 10.90 15.69
N ALA A 348 27.92 11.83 15.19
CA ALA A 348 27.79 13.17 15.77
C ALA A 348 26.73 13.23 16.90
N THR A 349 26.11 12.11 17.28
CA THR A 349 24.98 12.08 18.23
C THR A 349 25.38 12.16 19.70
N GLY A 350 26.65 11.96 20.04
CA GLY A 350 27.10 11.84 21.43
C GLY A 350 26.69 10.53 22.14
N TRP A 351 25.92 9.63 21.51
CA TRP A 351 25.67 8.30 22.06
C TRP A 351 26.97 7.48 22.09
N SER A 352 27.37 7.01 23.28
CA SER A 352 28.57 6.19 23.49
C SER A 352 28.49 4.82 22.80
N SER A 353 27.29 4.28 22.61
CA SER A 353 27.06 3.04 21.86
C SER A 353 26.76 3.34 20.40
N LYS A 354 27.71 3.00 19.51
CA LYS A 354 27.54 3.06 18.05
C LYS A 354 26.31 2.30 17.57
N ALA A 355 25.94 1.20 18.24
CA ALA A 355 24.74 0.43 17.91
C ALA A 355 23.44 1.21 18.19
N ILE A 356 23.39 2.02 19.25
CA ILE A 356 22.20 2.84 19.56
C ILE A 356 22.10 4.00 18.55
N ALA A 357 23.22 4.66 18.23
CA ALA A 357 23.26 5.70 17.20
C ALA A 357 22.81 5.16 15.82
N PHE A 358 23.26 3.96 15.44
CA PHE A 358 22.78 3.26 14.24
C PHE A 358 21.26 3.03 14.28
N ILE A 359 20.74 2.47 15.38
CA ILE A 359 19.33 2.15 15.53
C ILE A 359 18.43 3.40 15.49
N ILE A 360 18.83 4.50 16.13
CA ILE A 360 18.06 5.76 16.11
C ILE A 360 18.06 6.36 14.71
N GLY A 361 19.21 6.34 14.01
CA GLY A 361 19.29 6.83 12.63
C GLY A 361 18.51 6.00 11.61
N LEU A 362 18.20 4.71 11.87
CA LEU A 362 17.32 3.88 11.00
C LEU A 362 15.94 4.53 10.76
N GLN A 363 15.52 5.47 11.59
CA GLN A 363 14.31 6.25 11.39
C GLN A 363 14.30 7.00 10.05
N SER A 364 15.45 7.51 9.57
CA SER A 364 15.57 8.22 8.28
C SER A 364 15.17 7.32 7.09
N PRO A 365 15.81 6.16 6.86
CA PRO A 365 15.34 5.24 5.83
C PRO A 365 13.94 4.68 6.14
N ASN A 366 13.53 4.51 7.40
CA ASN A 366 12.17 4.02 7.70
C ASN A 366 11.07 5.00 7.27
N TRP A 367 11.27 6.31 7.39
CA TRP A 367 10.34 7.31 6.87
C TRP A 367 10.16 7.16 5.34
N ALA A 368 11.27 6.93 4.63
CA ALA A 368 11.29 6.70 3.18
C ALA A 368 10.65 5.39 2.68
N PHE A 369 10.14 4.53 3.57
CA PHE A 369 9.32 3.36 3.22
C PHE A 369 8.02 3.28 4.04
N SER A 370 7.55 4.41 4.58
CA SER A 370 6.28 4.53 5.29
C SER A 370 5.09 4.68 4.32
N CYS A 371 3.85 4.64 4.83
CA CYS A 371 2.61 4.89 4.05
C CYS A 371 2.29 3.85 2.96
N LEU A 372 2.80 2.62 3.09
CA LEU A 372 2.56 1.50 2.16
C LEU A 372 1.08 1.13 2.01
N ASP A 373 0.25 1.56 2.96
CA ASP A 373 -1.19 1.34 3.00
C ASP A 373 -2.00 2.34 2.14
N ALA A 374 -1.39 3.38 1.56
CA ALA A 374 -2.12 4.40 0.82
C ALA A 374 -2.98 3.84 -0.33
N SER A 375 -2.48 2.84 -1.05
CA SER A 375 -3.23 2.11 -2.09
C SER A 375 -4.43 1.31 -1.54
N CYS A 376 -4.45 0.96 -0.25
CA CYS A 376 -5.55 0.24 0.41
C CYS A 376 -6.78 1.12 0.63
N HIS A 377 -6.59 2.44 0.70
CA HIS A 377 -7.68 3.41 0.89
C HIS A 377 -8.34 3.85 -0.43
N MET A 378 -7.99 3.19 -1.54
CA MET A 378 -8.50 3.45 -2.89
C MET A 378 -9.31 2.28 -3.47
N THR A 379 -9.63 1.25 -2.68
CA THR A 379 -10.41 0.06 -3.09
C THR A 379 -11.68 0.38 -3.87
N GLU A 380 -12.44 1.38 -3.45
CA GLU A 380 -13.69 1.85 -4.10
C GLU A 380 -13.47 2.54 -5.47
N GLU A 381 -12.22 2.90 -5.81
CA GLU A 381 -11.86 3.62 -7.05
C GLU A 381 -11.19 2.72 -8.12
N ILE A 382 -11.04 1.42 -7.84
CA ILE A 382 -10.25 0.45 -8.63
C ILE A 382 -11.15 -0.68 -9.19
N ALA A 383 -10.78 -1.26 -10.33
CA ALA A 383 -11.34 -2.52 -10.81
C ALA A 383 -10.53 -3.72 -10.26
N SER A 384 -11.20 -4.70 -9.65
CA SER A 384 -10.57 -5.88 -9.01
C SER A 384 -9.51 -5.55 -7.93
N PRO A 385 -9.85 -4.75 -6.89
CA PRO A 385 -8.92 -4.36 -5.82
C PRO A 385 -8.22 -5.53 -5.13
N GLU A 386 -8.90 -6.69 -5.04
CA GLU A 386 -8.40 -7.98 -4.54
C GLU A 386 -7.05 -8.45 -5.13
N ARG A 387 -6.71 -8.01 -6.36
CA ARG A 387 -5.49 -8.41 -7.07
C ARG A 387 -4.56 -7.24 -7.38
N GLU A 388 -5.10 -6.05 -7.67
CA GLU A 388 -4.27 -4.93 -8.14
C GLU A 388 -3.59 -4.18 -6.99
N ILE A 389 -4.21 -4.07 -5.81
CA ILE A 389 -3.58 -3.42 -4.66
C ILE A 389 -2.38 -4.21 -4.12
N PRO A 390 -2.44 -5.55 -3.92
CA PRO A 390 -1.26 -6.36 -3.58
C PRO A 390 -0.07 -6.14 -4.52
N LYS A 391 -0.31 -6.05 -5.84
CA LYS A 391 0.74 -5.75 -6.82
C LYS A 391 1.31 -4.35 -6.60
N ALA A 392 0.46 -3.33 -6.42
CA ALA A 392 0.89 -1.95 -6.23
C ALA A 392 1.76 -1.76 -4.98
N ILE A 393 1.38 -2.38 -3.85
CA ILE A 393 2.14 -2.33 -2.59
C ILE A 393 3.53 -2.96 -2.80
N MET A 394 3.58 -4.21 -3.27
CA MET A 394 4.85 -4.93 -3.44
C MET A 394 5.75 -4.27 -4.50
N SER A 395 5.18 -3.71 -5.56
CA SER A 395 5.92 -2.96 -6.58
C SER A 395 6.46 -1.63 -6.04
N THR A 396 5.70 -0.95 -5.18
CA THR A 396 6.14 0.29 -4.51
C THR A 396 7.37 0.03 -3.64
N VAL A 397 7.37 -1.05 -2.84
CA VAL A 397 8.54 -1.44 -2.03
C VAL A 397 9.74 -1.81 -2.92
N ALA A 398 9.52 -2.56 -4.01
CA ALA A 398 10.60 -2.99 -4.90
C ALA A 398 11.24 -1.82 -5.69
N ILE A 399 10.44 -0.91 -6.24
CA ILE A 399 10.92 0.29 -6.95
C ILE A 399 11.54 1.28 -5.95
N GLY A 400 10.94 1.43 -4.77
CA GLY A 400 11.48 2.21 -3.66
C GLY A 400 12.88 1.72 -3.27
N PHE A 401 13.07 0.41 -3.08
CA PHE A 401 14.37 -0.20 -2.76
C PHE A 401 15.42 -0.01 -3.86
N ALA A 402 15.05 -0.26 -5.13
CA ALA A 402 15.98 -0.09 -6.24
C ALA A 402 16.43 1.37 -6.42
N THR A 403 15.49 2.32 -6.38
CA THR A 403 15.79 3.75 -6.53
C THR A 403 16.57 4.29 -5.35
N SER A 404 16.12 4.05 -4.11
CA SER A 404 16.81 4.50 -2.88
C SER A 404 18.25 4.02 -2.78
N LEU A 405 18.51 2.73 -3.01
CA LEU A 405 19.84 2.14 -2.84
C LEU A 405 20.82 2.66 -3.90
N ILE A 406 20.39 2.70 -5.17
CA ILE A 406 21.22 3.24 -6.27
C ILE A 406 21.50 4.73 -6.05
N TYR A 407 20.46 5.51 -5.70
CA TYR A 407 20.58 6.94 -5.43
C TYR A 407 21.59 7.21 -4.31
N SER A 408 21.37 6.61 -3.14
CA SER A 408 22.18 6.89 -1.94
C SER A 408 23.64 6.52 -2.14
N ILE A 409 23.93 5.36 -2.71
CA ILE A 409 25.30 4.94 -3.05
C ILE A 409 25.94 5.94 -4.03
N SER A 410 25.22 6.37 -5.07
CA SER A 410 25.76 7.36 -6.04
C SER A 410 26.06 8.70 -5.38
N MET A 411 25.20 9.19 -4.49
CA MET A 411 25.42 10.45 -3.76
C MET A 411 26.61 10.34 -2.80
N PHE A 412 26.75 9.23 -2.06
CA PHE A 412 27.84 9.07 -1.10
C PHE A 412 29.22 8.87 -1.73
N PHE A 413 29.29 8.25 -2.92
CA PHE A 413 30.52 8.25 -3.72
C PHE A 413 30.91 9.64 -4.24
N SER A 414 30.01 10.62 -4.22
CA SER A 414 30.19 11.99 -4.72
C SER A 414 30.48 13.04 -3.63
N ILE A 415 30.47 12.66 -2.33
CA ILE A 415 30.84 13.57 -1.23
C ILE A 415 32.34 13.90 -1.30
N THR A 416 32.71 15.18 -1.33
CA THR A 416 34.13 15.59 -1.25
C THR A 416 34.56 15.94 0.17
N ASP A 417 33.70 16.60 0.95
CA ASP A 417 33.93 16.90 2.37
C ASP A 417 32.63 16.73 3.17
N LEU A 418 32.60 15.74 4.07
CA LEU A 418 31.48 15.48 4.98
C LEU A 418 31.35 16.52 6.09
N SER A 419 32.46 17.13 6.52
CA SER A 419 32.48 18.14 7.59
C SER A 419 31.84 19.43 7.12
N ALA A 420 32.14 19.85 5.89
CA ALA A 420 31.51 21.00 5.24
C ALA A 420 29.98 20.82 5.09
N ILE A 421 29.50 19.60 4.80
CA ILE A 421 28.06 19.30 4.73
C ILE A 421 27.42 19.39 6.12
N LEU A 422 28.04 18.80 7.15
CA LEU A 422 27.54 18.82 8.52
C LEU A 422 27.56 20.23 9.16
N ALA A 423 28.40 21.14 8.63
CA ALA A 423 28.49 22.53 9.06
C ALA A 423 27.77 23.52 8.12
N SER A 424 26.96 23.05 7.16
CA SER A 424 26.34 23.91 6.16
C SER A 424 25.12 24.68 6.68
N ASN A 425 25.13 26.00 6.45
CA ASN A 425 24.03 26.91 6.79
C ASN A 425 22.76 26.73 5.92
N THR A 426 22.80 25.87 4.89
CA THR A 426 21.64 25.55 4.04
C THR A 426 20.61 24.69 4.74
N GLY A 427 21.00 23.92 5.77
CA GLY A 427 20.14 22.94 6.44
C GLY A 427 19.71 21.75 5.56
N VAL A 428 20.23 21.62 4.33
CA VAL A 428 19.79 20.64 3.33
C VAL A 428 21.00 19.90 2.75
N PRO A 429 21.53 18.86 3.43
CA PRO A 429 22.75 18.15 3.06
C PRO A 429 22.81 17.63 1.63
N ILE A 430 21.67 17.30 1.02
CA ILE A 430 21.62 16.80 -0.35
C ILE A 430 21.93 17.90 -1.39
N LEU A 431 21.52 19.14 -1.11
CA LEU A 431 21.84 20.33 -1.90
C LEU A 431 23.34 20.67 -1.79
N ASP A 432 23.94 20.52 -0.60
CA ASP A 432 25.38 20.68 -0.42
C ASP A 432 26.18 19.59 -1.17
N ILE A 433 25.68 18.35 -1.20
CA ILE A 433 26.25 17.26 -2.02
C ILE A 433 26.19 17.60 -3.52
N PHE A 434 25.08 18.17 -4.00
CA PHE A 434 25.00 18.61 -5.40
C PHE A 434 26.00 19.73 -5.71
N ASP A 435 26.19 20.70 -4.81
CA ASP A 435 27.16 21.80 -5.04
C ASP A 435 28.61 21.28 -5.02
N GLN A 436 28.96 20.38 -4.09
CA GLN A 436 30.28 19.72 -4.10
C GLN A 436 30.53 18.88 -5.36
N ALA A 437 29.53 18.11 -5.79
CA ALA A 437 29.64 17.22 -6.94
C ALA A 437 29.72 17.96 -8.28
N LEU A 438 28.96 19.04 -8.45
CA LEU A 438 28.90 19.82 -9.69
C LEU A 438 29.90 20.99 -9.71
N LYS A 439 30.38 21.44 -8.54
CA LYS A 439 31.22 22.65 -8.34
C LYS A 439 30.63 23.89 -9.02
N ASN A 440 29.29 23.94 -9.08
CA ASN A 440 28.52 24.96 -9.77
C ASN A 440 27.13 25.10 -9.14
N ARG A 441 27.00 26.17 -8.35
CA ARG A 441 25.79 26.65 -7.67
C ARG A 441 24.53 26.52 -8.53
N HIS A 442 24.56 27.03 -9.77
CA HIS A 442 23.37 27.02 -10.64
C HIS A 442 22.97 25.60 -11.09
N GLY A 443 23.94 24.69 -11.21
CA GLY A 443 23.69 23.29 -11.46
C GLY A 443 23.08 22.58 -10.25
N ALA A 444 23.58 22.86 -9.04
CA ALA A 444 23.04 22.32 -7.79
C ALA A 444 21.58 22.78 -7.55
N LEU A 445 21.30 24.06 -7.74
CA LEU A 445 19.95 24.64 -7.68
C LEU A 445 19.00 24.01 -8.72
N PHE A 446 19.48 23.70 -9.93
CA PHE A 446 18.68 23.00 -10.94
C PHE A 446 18.34 21.56 -10.50
N LEU A 447 19.31 20.80 -9.97
CA LEU A 447 19.05 19.46 -9.46
C LEU A 447 18.07 19.47 -8.27
N GLU A 448 18.23 20.40 -7.34
CA GLU A 448 17.31 20.56 -6.20
C GLU A 448 15.90 20.97 -6.65
N SER A 449 15.76 21.76 -7.71
CA SER A 449 14.44 22.06 -8.28
C SER A 449 13.68 20.82 -8.75
N LEU A 450 14.38 19.75 -9.18
CA LEU A 450 13.78 18.46 -9.53
C LEU A 450 13.37 17.65 -8.28
N VAL A 451 14.13 17.77 -7.17
CA VAL A 451 13.77 17.20 -5.85
C VAL A 451 12.51 17.89 -5.31
N ILE A 452 12.45 19.23 -5.37
CA ILE A 452 11.29 20.03 -4.95
C ILE A 452 10.06 19.74 -5.82
N LEU A 453 10.22 19.67 -7.15
CA LEU A 453 9.13 19.30 -8.07
C LEU A 453 8.57 17.90 -7.77
N THR A 454 9.45 16.97 -7.41
CA THR A 454 9.07 15.63 -6.95
C THR A 454 8.35 15.67 -5.59
N GLY A 455 8.81 16.51 -4.67
CA GLY A 455 8.22 16.72 -3.34
C GLY A 455 6.83 17.34 -3.38
N PHE A 456 6.54 18.24 -4.34
CA PHE A 456 5.18 18.74 -4.58
C PHE A 456 4.21 17.60 -4.92
N GLY A 457 4.62 16.68 -5.81
CA GLY A 457 3.81 15.50 -6.17
C GLY A 457 3.53 14.58 -4.98
N CYS A 458 4.55 14.34 -4.15
CA CYS A 458 4.42 13.58 -2.90
C CYS A 458 3.47 14.26 -1.90
N THR A 459 3.57 15.58 -1.74
CA THR A 459 2.73 16.35 -0.82
C THR A 459 1.26 16.38 -1.25
N ILE A 460 0.98 16.51 -2.56
CA ILE A 460 -0.39 16.38 -3.09
C ILE A 460 -0.95 15.00 -2.74
N ALA A 461 -0.20 13.92 -3.00
CA ALA A 461 -0.63 12.55 -2.71
C ALA A 461 -0.86 12.30 -1.20
N ALA A 462 -0.03 12.91 -0.33
CA ALA A 462 -0.20 12.86 1.12
C ALA A 462 -1.52 13.49 1.56
N GLN A 463 -1.83 14.70 1.07
CA GLN A 463 -3.10 15.36 1.31
C GLN A 463 -4.30 14.53 0.78
N THR A 464 -4.21 13.93 -0.43
CA THR A 464 -5.29 13.08 -0.96
C THR A 464 -5.55 11.86 -0.07
N TRP A 465 -4.49 11.17 0.39
CA TRP A 465 -4.59 10.00 1.25
C TRP A 465 -5.13 10.35 2.65
N GLN A 466 -4.61 11.42 3.26
CA GLN A 466 -5.10 11.97 4.53
C GLN A 466 -6.58 12.32 4.46
N ALA A 467 -7.04 12.94 3.36
CA ALA A 467 -8.45 13.26 3.12
C ALA A 467 -9.33 12.01 2.96
N ARG A 468 -8.87 10.97 2.25
CA ARG A 468 -9.58 9.68 2.11
C ARG A 468 -9.72 8.97 3.47
N LEU A 469 -8.65 8.91 4.27
CA LEU A 469 -8.68 8.39 5.65
C LEU A 469 -9.64 9.18 6.54
N CYS A 470 -9.58 10.51 6.49
CA CYS A 470 -10.48 11.39 7.25
C CYS A 470 -11.96 11.17 6.87
N TRP A 471 -12.24 10.92 5.59
CA TRP A 471 -13.59 10.66 5.08
C TRP A 471 -14.13 9.29 5.50
N SER A 472 -13.39 8.21 5.24
CA SER A 472 -13.86 6.85 5.58
C SER A 472 -14.05 6.70 7.09
N PHE A 473 -13.08 7.16 7.91
CA PHE A 473 -13.23 7.17 9.36
C PHE A 473 -14.37 8.08 9.86
N SER A 474 -14.76 9.11 9.08
CA SER A 474 -15.96 9.92 9.36
C SER A 474 -17.26 9.24 8.94
N ARG A 475 -17.27 8.42 7.88
CA ARG A 475 -18.42 7.62 7.40
C ARG A 475 -18.92 6.71 8.52
N ASP A 476 -18.01 6.03 9.22
CA ASP A 476 -18.31 5.18 10.38
C ASP A 476 -18.42 5.96 11.73
N GLN A 477 -18.45 7.30 11.66
CA GLN A 477 -18.59 8.24 12.78
C GLN A 477 -17.47 8.19 13.85
N GLY A 478 -16.22 7.97 13.44
CA GLY A 478 -15.05 8.05 14.31
C GLY A 478 -14.75 9.47 14.81
N LEU A 479 -14.81 10.47 13.93
CA LEU A 479 -14.39 11.84 14.25
C LEU A 479 -15.47 12.73 14.90
N PRO A 480 -15.07 13.69 15.77
CA PRO A 480 -15.97 14.74 16.25
C PRO A 480 -16.48 15.57 15.06
N GLY A 481 -17.80 15.71 14.95
CA GLY A 481 -18.42 16.40 13.81
C GLY A 481 -18.51 15.57 12.52
N SER A 482 -18.28 14.26 12.58
CA SER A 482 -18.41 13.29 11.46
C SER A 482 -19.43 13.63 10.36
N ARG A 483 -20.67 14.00 10.74
CA ARG A 483 -21.78 14.41 9.83
C ARG A 483 -21.48 15.58 8.87
N TYR A 484 -20.41 16.34 9.11
CA TYR A 484 -19.92 17.40 8.23
C TYR A 484 -18.78 16.92 7.34
N TRP A 485 -17.84 16.16 7.90
CA TRP A 485 -16.64 15.64 7.23
C TRP A 485 -16.94 14.48 6.27
N SER A 486 -17.93 13.63 6.60
CA SER A 486 -18.34 12.50 5.75
C SER A 486 -19.10 12.91 4.48
N ARG A 487 -19.39 14.20 4.29
CA ARG A 487 -20.16 14.70 3.14
C ARG A 487 -19.29 14.76 1.89
N VAL A 488 -19.55 13.86 0.95
CA VAL A 488 -19.05 13.95 -0.43
C VAL A 488 -19.81 15.08 -1.16
N ASN A 489 -19.09 15.92 -1.92
CA ASN A 489 -19.71 16.98 -2.72
C ASN A 489 -20.20 16.41 -4.07
N SER A 490 -21.50 16.42 -4.31
CA SER A 490 -22.13 15.84 -5.52
C SER A 490 -21.69 16.45 -6.85
N LYS A 491 -20.98 17.59 -6.86
CA LYS A 491 -20.40 18.18 -8.09
C LYS A 491 -18.99 17.67 -8.41
N THR A 492 -18.23 17.24 -7.40
CA THR A 492 -16.83 16.79 -7.58
C THR A 492 -16.61 15.31 -7.22
N ASN A 493 -17.57 14.68 -6.55
CA ASN A 493 -17.47 13.35 -5.94
C ASN A 493 -16.33 13.20 -4.92
N LEU A 494 -15.78 14.32 -4.40
CA LEU A 494 -14.72 14.32 -3.39
C LEU A 494 -15.22 14.81 -2.02
N PRO A 495 -14.64 14.31 -0.91
CA PRO A 495 -14.92 14.77 0.44
C PRO A 495 -14.11 16.04 0.78
N ILE A 496 -14.39 17.14 0.09
CA ILE A 496 -13.66 18.42 0.24
C ILE A 496 -13.63 18.89 1.71
N ASN A 497 -14.70 18.65 2.46
CA ASN A 497 -14.76 18.96 3.90
C ASN A 497 -13.73 18.18 4.72
N ALA A 498 -13.51 16.90 4.39
CA ALA A 498 -12.52 16.05 5.05
C ALA A 498 -11.07 16.47 4.69
N ASN A 499 -10.85 16.95 3.46
CA ASN A 499 -9.58 17.55 3.07
C ASN A 499 -9.30 18.85 3.83
N LEU A 500 -10.28 19.76 3.90
CA LEU A 500 -10.10 21.07 4.56
C LEU A 500 -9.78 20.94 6.06
N ILE A 501 -10.46 20.06 6.80
CA ILE A 501 -10.14 19.82 8.22
C ILE A 501 -8.80 19.10 8.39
N SER A 502 -8.46 18.19 7.47
CA SER A 502 -7.16 17.50 7.46
C SER A 502 -6.00 18.49 7.30
N VAL A 503 -6.09 19.39 6.32
CA VAL A 503 -5.08 20.41 6.06
C VAL A 503 -5.00 21.45 7.19
N ALA A 504 -6.13 21.82 7.79
CA ALA A 504 -6.14 22.67 8.99
C ALA A 504 -5.47 21.99 10.20
N CYS A 505 -5.62 20.67 10.37
CA CYS A 505 -4.88 19.92 11.39
C CYS A 505 -3.37 19.88 11.08
N SER A 506 -2.98 19.70 9.80
CA SER A 506 -1.59 19.76 9.37
C SER A 506 -0.96 21.13 9.65
N ALA A 507 -1.69 22.24 9.40
CA ALA A 507 -1.27 23.60 9.74
C ALA A 507 -1.06 23.80 11.25
N LEU A 508 -2.03 23.40 12.07
CA LEU A 508 -1.94 23.47 13.54
C LEU A 508 -0.76 22.67 14.11
N ILE A 509 -0.35 21.57 13.45
CA ILE A 509 0.86 20.82 13.78
C ILE A 509 2.11 21.54 13.27
N GLY A 510 2.06 22.16 12.10
CA GLY A 510 3.11 23.06 11.58
C GLY A 510 3.48 24.20 12.54
N CYS A 511 2.50 24.79 13.21
CA CYS A 511 2.74 25.81 14.25
C CYS A 511 3.68 25.33 15.38
N ILE A 512 3.76 24.02 15.66
CA ILE A 512 4.65 23.45 16.68
C ILE A 512 6.13 23.58 16.25
N TYR A 513 6.43 23.57 14.95
CA TYR A 513 7.78 23.71 14.41
C TYR A 513 8.43 25.08 14.69
N MET A 514 7.63 26.16 14.84
CA MET A 514 8.17 27.45 15.28
C MET A 514 8.88 27.34 16.64
N GLY A 515 8.35 26.50 17.55
CA GLY A 515 8.89 26.30 18.89
C GLY A 515 10.27 25.63 18.89
N SER A 516 10.45 24.56 18.12
CA SER A 516 11.74 23.84 17.99
C SER A 516 11.84 23.09 16.67
N THR A 517 13.03 23.07 16.06
CA THR A 517 13.35 22.21 14.90
C THR A 517 13.15 20.72 15.21
N THR A 518 13.36 20.31 16.46
CA THR A 518 13.11 18.94 16.95
C THR A 518 11.65 18.50 16.76
N ALA A 519 10.71 19.44 16.62
CA ALA A 519 9.32 19.10 16.29
C ALA A 519 9.20 18.45 14.89
N TYR A 520 10.04 18.79 13.91
CA TYR A 520 10.07 18.10 12.61
C TYR A 520 10.44 16.62 12.79
N ASN A 521 11.52 16.35 13.53
CA ASN A 521 11.94 14.98 13.81
C ASN A 521 10.85 14.21 14.58
N ALA A 522 10.19 14.86 15.56
CA ALA A 522 9.04 14.27 16.25
C ALA A 522 7.82 14.03 15.34
N MET A 523 7.58 14.85 14.31
CA MET A 523 6.55 14.60 13.29
C MET A 523 6.89 13.36 12.45
N VAL A 524 8.15 13.24 12.00
CA VAL A 524 8.67 12.06 11.29
C VAL A 524 8.52 10.79 12.15
N THR A 525 8.83 10.86 13.45
CA THR A 525 8.62 9.73 14.39
C THR A 525 7.15 9.40 14.57
N GLY A 526 6.29 10.41 14.71
CA GLY A 526 4.85 10.23 14.88
C GLY A 526 4.24 9.53 13.67
N CYS A 527 4.53 9.99 12.45
CA CYS A 527 4.18 9.33 11.19
C CYS A 527 4.50 7.83 11.25
N ILE A 528 5.76 7.47 11.50
CA ILE A 528 6.21 6.08 11.58
C ILE A 528 5.48 5.28 12.66
N THR A 529 5.44 5.79 13.89
CA THR A 529 4.94 5.04 15.05
C THR A 529 3.43 4.86 15.04
N PHE A 530 2.65 5.87 14.62
CA PHE A 530 1.20 5.75 14.48
C PHE A 530 0.81 4.80 13.35
N LEU A 531 1.49 4.84 12.20
CA LEU A 531 1.21 3.91 11.09
C LEU A 531 1.61 2.47 11.43
N LEU A 532 2.78 2.25 12.03
CA LEU A 532 3.18 0.91 12.49
C LEU A 532 2.22 0.33 13.55
N LEU A 533 1.58 1.18 14.37
CA LEU A 533 0.51 0.77 15.29
C LEU A 533 -0.81 0.44 14.57
N SER A 534 -1.23 1.25 13.58
CA SER A 534 -2.45 0.96 12.83
C SER A 534 -2.31 -0.28 11.94
N TYR A 535 -1.09 -0.60 11.47
CA TYR A 535 -0.77 -1.87 10.80
C TYR A 535 -0.77 -3.06 11.77
N ALA A 536 -0.25 -2.88 13.00
CA ALA A 536 -0.12 -3.97 13.96
C ALA A 536 -1.45 -4.47 14.54
N ILE A 537 -2.43 -3.58 14.76
CA ILE A 537 -3.74 -3.95 15.34
C ILE A 537 -4.50 -5.02 14.51
N PRO A 538 -4.73 -4.87 13.18
CA PRO A 538 -5.39 -5.90 12.39
C PRO A 538 -4.55 -7.17 12.27
N ILE A 539 -3.21 -7.08 12.28
CA ILE A 539 -2.30 -8.25 12.29
C ILE A 539 -2.46 -9.05 13.59
N CYS A 540 -2.46 -8.39 14.75
CA CYS A 540 -2.77 -9.03 16.03
C CYS A 540 -4.14 -9.70 16.03
N CYS A 541 -5.17 -9.05 15.46
CA CYS A 541 -6.51 -9.62 15.34
C CYS A 541 -6.55 -10.84 14.38
N LEU A 542 -5.80 -10.80 13.27
CA LEU A 542 -5.66 -11.91 12.33
C LEU A 542 -5.01 -13.13 12.99
N LEU A 543 -3.94 -12.91 13.75
CA LEU A 543 -3.23 -13.97 14.46
C LEU A 543 -4.09 -14.56 15.59
N TYR A 544 -4.82 -13.73 16.34
CA TYR A 544 -5.76 -14.17 17.39
C TYR A 544 -6.94 -14.98 16.83
N LYS A 545 -7.56 -14.52 15.73
CA LYS A 545 -8.68 -15.23 15.08
C LYS A 545 -8.23 -16.54 14.41
N GLY A 546 -6.95 -16.65 14.07
CA GLY A 546 -6.34 -17.78 13.40
C GLY A 546 -6.44 -17.67 11.88
N ARG A 547 -5.29 -17.78 11.18
CA ARG A 547 -5.21 -17.62 9.71
C ARG A 547 -5.92 -18.71 8.90
N SER A 548 -6.32 -19.81 9.53
CA SER A 548 -7.21 -20.83 8.94
C SER A 548 -8.68 -20.39 8.89
N ASN A 549 -9.08 -19.44 9.74
CA ASN A 549 -10.48 -19.14 10.05
C ASN A 549 -11.00 -17.90 9.28
N ILE A 550 -10.35 -17.57 8.16
CA ILE A 550 -10.79 -16.52 7.24
C ILE A 550 -10.75 -17.04 5.80
N LYS A 551 -11.61 -16.48 4.94
CA LYS A 551 -11.59 -16.70 3.49
C LYS A 551 -10.27 -16.12 2.94
N HIS A 552 -9.49 -16.93 2.21
CA HIS A 552 -8.21 -16.47 1.66
C HIS A 552 -8.45 -15.68 0.36
N GLY A 553 -7.78 -14.54 0.23
CA GLY A 553 -7.75 -13.76 -1.01
C GLY A 553 -6.85 -14.40 -2.08
N PRO A 554 -6.94 -13.95 -3.34
CA PRO A 554 -6.07 -14.42 -4.42
C PRO A 554 -4.57 -14.12 -4.19
N PHE A 555 -4.21 -13.22 -3.27
CA PHE A 555 -2.84 -13.04 -2.78
C PHE A 555 -2.74 -13.54 -1.33
N TRP A 556 -2.15 -14.74 -1.16
CA TRP A 556 -1.97 -15.36 0.15
C TRP A 556 -0.70 -16.22 0.17
N LEU A 557 0.24 -15.89 1.06
CA LEU A 557 1.61 -16.45 1.11
C LEU A 557 1.81 -17.46 2.25
N GLY A 558 0.73 -17.84 2.94
CA GLY A 558 0.72 -18.94 3.92
C GLY A 558 1.83 -18.81 4.97
N LYS A 559 2.76 -19.77 5.00
CA LYS A 559 3.88 -19.79 5.96
C LYS A 559 4.79 -18.55 5.86
N PHE A 560 5.06 -18.04 4.66
CA PHE A 560 5.87 -16.83 4.48
C PHE A 560 5.12 -15.58 4.96
N GLY A 561 3.81 -15.50 4.68
CA GLY A 561 2.94 -14.49 5.27
C GLY A 561 2.94 -14.53 6.79
N PHE A 562 2.96 -15.73 7.42
CA PHE A 562 2.97 -15.83 8.88
C PHE A 562 4.27 -15.28 9.48
N ALA A 563 5.42 -15.61 8.88
CA ALA A 563 6.69 -15.00 9.26
C ALA A 563 6.68 -13.48 9.08
N ALA A 564 6.14 -12.97 7.96
CA ALA A 564 6.03 -11.53 7.68
C ALA A 564 5.13 -10.79 8.70
N ASN A 565 4.01 -11.39 9.10
CA ASN A 565 3.11 -10.85 10.13
C ASN A 565 3.83 -10.77 11.49
N ILE A 566 4.53 -11.84 11.91
CA ILE A 566 5.30 -11.85 13.17
C ILE A 566 6.45 -10.84 13.14
N LEU A 567 7.22 -10.78 12.06
CA LEU A 567 8.30 -9.80 11.88
C LEU A 567 7.77 -8.36 11.91
N THR A 568 6.60 -8.11 11.32
CA THR A 568 5.93 -6.80 11.37
C THR A 568 5.61 -6.40 12.81
N LEU A 569 5.05 -7.30 13.62
CA LEU A 569 4.78 -7.01 15.04
C LEU A 569 6.06 -6.76 15.84
N CYS A 570 7.11 -7.56 15.62
CA CYS A 570 8.42 -7.35 16.25
C CYS A 570 9.04 -6.00 15.86
N TRP A 571 8.93 -5.62 14.58
CA TRP A 571 9.40 -4.33 14.08
C TRP A 571 8.61 -3.15 14.65
N THR A 572 7.28 -3.26 14.76
CA THR A 572 6.44 -2.24 15.41
C THR A 572 6.86 -2.02 16.87
N VAL A 573 7.05 -3.08 17.66
CA VAL A 573 7.51 -2.96 19.06
C VAL A 573 8.90 -2.34 19.15
N PHE A 574 9.83 -2.77 18.28
CA PHE A 574 11.18 -2.22 18.19
C PHE A 574 11.17 -0.72 17.85
N ALA A 575 10.45 -0.32 16.80
CA ALA A 575 10.36 1.07 16.35
C ALA A 575 9.73 1.98 17.42
N ILE A 576 8.66 1.54 18.09
CA ILE A 576 8.02 2.32 19.17
C ILE A 576 9.00 2.58 20.33
N VAL A 577 9.77 1.57 20.74
CA VAL A 577 10.73 1.73 21.85
C VAL A 577 11.92 2.58 21.44
N PHE A 578 12.58 2.25 20.34
CA PHE A 578 13.87 2.85 19.98
C PHE A 578 13.75 4.20 19.25
N PHE A 579 12.74 4.42 18.40
CA PHE A 579 12.57 5.73 17.74
C PHE A 579 11.98 6.80 18.68
N CYS A 580 11.55 6.41 19.89
CA CYS A 580 11.21 7.36 20.96
C CYS A 580 12.44 7.88 21.74
N PHE A 581 13.65 7.39 21.46
CA PHE A 581 14.87 7.87 22.12
C PHE A 581 15.34 9.22 21.54
N PRO A 582 16.11 10.03 22.29
CA PRO A 582 16.65 11.30 21.81
C PRO A 582 17.73 11.12 20.75
N TYR A 583 17.71 11.97 19.72
CA TYR A 583 18.67 11.95 18.62
C TYR A 583 20.10 12.31 19.04
N THR A 584 20.25 13.15 20.05
CA THR A 584 21.53 13.69 20.52
C THR A 584 21.65 13.62 22.04
N ILE A 585 22.88 13.52 22.52
CA ILE A 585 23.29 13.56 23.93
C ILE A 585 24.42 14.59 24.04
N PRO A 586 24.40 15.51 25.04
CA PRO A 586 23.42 15.64 26.12
C PRO A 586 22.07 16.20 25.65
N VAL A 587 20.98 15.71 26.25
CA VAL A 587 19.62 16.12 25.90
C VAL A 587 19.29 17.47 26.56
N THR A 588 18.98 18.50 25.76
CA THR A 588 18.39 19.74 26.28
C THR A 588 16.86 19.72 26.19
N LYS A 589 16.19 20.71 26.79
CA LYS A 589 14.74 20.90 26.63
C LYS A 589 14.31 21.16 25.18
N GLY A 590 15.21 21.67 24.33
CA GLY A 590 14.95 21.90 22.91
C GLY A 590 15.10 20.65 22.04
N ASP A 591 16.00 19.74 22.44
CA ASP A 591 16.50 18.62 21.61
C ASP A 591 15.90 17.25 22.00
N MET A 592 15.12 17.20 23.09
CA MET A 592 14.42 15.99 23.51
C MET A 592 13.41 15.54 22.44
N ASN A 593 13.41 14.26 22.10
CA ASN A 593 12.43 13.68 21.17
C ASN A 593 11.05 13.56 21.84
N TYR A 594 10.18 14.54 21.58
CA TYR A 594 8.82 14.61 22.13
C TYR A 594 7.84 13.58 21.53
N ALA A 595 8.25 12.73 20.60
CA ALA A 595 7.36 11.76 19.94
C ALA A 595 6.66 10.80 20.92
N SER A 596 7.34 10.38 22.00
CA SER A 596 6.77 9.56 23.06
C SER A 596 5.61 10.27 23.79
N VAL A 597 5.74 11.57 24.04
CA VAL A 597 4.71 12.40 24.67
C VAL A 597 3.52 12.58 23.73
N VAL A 598 3.77 12.80 22.44
CA VAL A 598 2.72 12.90 21.40
C VAL A 598 1.96 11.58 21.25
N LEU A 599 2.69 10.45 21.22
CA LEU A 599 2.12 9.10 21.11
C LEU A 599 1.22 8.76 22.30
N VAL A 600 1.71 8.94 23.52
CA VAL A 600 0.95 8.66 24.75
C VAL A 600 -0.22 9.65 24.90
N GLY A 601 0.00 10.94 24.63
CA GLY A 601 -1.03 11.98 24.70
C GLY A 601 -2.18 11.73 23.72
N PHE A 602 -1.88 11.39 22.46
CA PHE A 602 -2.90 11.04 21.47
C PHE A 602 -3.63 9.74 21.83
N THR A 603 -2.91 8.73 22.33
CA THR A 603 -3.50 7.46 22.80
C THR A 603 -4.51 7.70 23.93
N ILE A 604 -4.14 8.53 24.92
CA ILE A 604 -5.03 8.93 26.02
C ILE A 604 -6.24 9.71 25.49
N TYR A 605 -6.04 10.67 24.58
CA TYR A 605 -7.13 11.43 23.94
C TYR A 605 -8.12 10.51 23.21
N ALA A 606 -7.63 9.56 22.41
CA ALA A 606 -8.46 8.59 21.69
C ALA A 606 -9.27 7.70 22.66
N ILE A 607 -8.65 7.24 23.74
CA ILE A 607 -9.33 6.44 24.79
C ILE A 607 -10.41 7.26 25.51
N ILE A 608 -10.12 8.53 25.87
CA ILE A 608 -11.10 9.43 26.49
C ILE A 608 -12.28 9.68 25.54
N TYR A 609 -12.00 9.98 24.25
CA TYR A 609 -13.04 10.18 23.25
C TYR A 609 -13.88 8.91 23.03
N TRP A 610 -13.25 7.73 23.05
CA TRP A 610 -13.94 6.44 22.97
C TRP A 610 -14.97 6.28 24.09
N PHE A 611 -14.58 6.49 25.35
CA PHE A 611 -15.51 6.34 26.48
C PHE A 611 -16.57 7.45 26.54
N ALA A 612 -16.22 8.70 26.18
CA ALA A 612 -17.17 9.81 26.16
C ALA A 612 -18.24 9.66 25.06
N ARG A 613 -17.82 9.33 23.83
CA ARG A 613 -18.66 9.37 22.62
C ARG A 613 -18.50 8.17 21.68
N GLY A 614 -17.27 7.71 21.42
CA GLY A 614 -17.00 6.66 20.42
C GLY A 614 -17.84 5.40 20.64
N ASN A 615 -17.87 4.86 21.85
CA ASN A 615 -18.63 3.66 22.22
C ASN A 615 -20.14 3.79 21.94
N LYS A 616 -20.71 5.01 21.98
CA LYS A 616 -22.14 5.25 21.75
C LYS A 616 -22.50 5.39 20.25
N VAL A 617 -21.53 5.66 19.37
CA VAL A 617 -21.78 6.16 18.01
C VAL A 617 -21.02 5.39 16.91
N PHE A 618 -19.75 5.05 17.13
CA PHE A 618 -18.86 4.50 16.10
C PHE A 618 -19.34 3.13 15.57
N ALA A 619 -19.36 2.97 14.25
CA ALA A 619 -19.70 1.74 13.52
C ALA A 619 -21.05 1.07 13.89
N LYS A 620 -21.97 1.79 14.58
CA LYS A 620 -23.19 1.19 15.15
C LYS A 620 -24.16 0.60 14.11
N ASN A 621 -24.17 1.14 12.88
CA ASN A 621 -25.06 0.67 11.82
C ASN A 621 -24.74 -0.77 11.40
N HIS A 622 -23.45 -1.12 11.30
CA HIS A 622 -22.97 -2.46 10.93
C HIS A 622 -23.23 -3.54 11.97
N ASP A 623 -23.58 -3.15 13.21
CA ASP A 623 -24.07 -4.09 14.22
C ASP A 623 -25.55 -4.40 13.95
N ILE A 624 -26.37 -3.37 13.73
CA ILE A 624 -27.81 -3.49 13.45
C ILE A 624 -28.05 -4.30 12.17
N GLU A 625 -27.31 -4.05 11.10
CA GLU A 625 -27.45 -4.77 9.83
C GLU A 625 -27.10 -6.26 9.99
N LYS A 626 -26.05 -6.59 10.76
CA LYS A 626 -25.65 -7.98 11.03
C LYS A 626 -26.52 -8.69 12.06
N GLU A 627 -27.20 -7.96 12.94
CA GLU A 627 -28.24 -8.50 13.83
C GLU A 627 -29.50 -8.83 13.02
N VAL A 628 -29.98 -7.90 12.19
CA VAL A 628 -31.11 -8.13 11.26
C VAL A 628 -30.82 -9.28 10.29
N GLU A 629 -29.60 -9.39 9.75
CA GLU A 629 -29.21 -10.52 8.90
C GLU A 629 -29.21 -11.86 9.68
N GLN A 630 -28.68 -11.88 10.91
CA GLN A 630 -28.70 -13.09 11.75
C GLN A 630 -30.12 -13.47 12.20
N ASP A 631 -31.05 -12.53 12.31
CA ASP A 631 -32.47 -12.78 12.64
C ASP A 631 -33.34 -13.07 11.41
N LEU A 632 -32.83 -12.84 10.19
CA LEU A 632 -33.40 -13.30 8.91
C LEU A 632 -32.86 -14.67 8.45
N LEU A 633 -31.90 -15.23 9.19
CA LEU A 633 -31.27 -16.54 8.95
C LEU A 633 -31.61 -17.59 10.03
N LYS A 634 -32.54 -17.27 10.93
CA LYS A 634 -33.12 -18.16 11.97
C LYS A 634 -34.58 -18.47 11.65
#